data_AF-A0A954D2V5-F1
#
_entry.id   AF-A0A954D2V5-F1
#
_cell.length_a   1.000
_cell.length_b   1.000
_cell.length_c   1.000
_cell.angle_alpha   90.00
_cell.angle_beta   90.00
_cell.angle_gamma   90.00
#
_symmetry.space_group_name_H-M   'P 1'
#
loop_
_entity.id
_entity.type
_entity.pdbx_description
1 polymer ?
#
loop_
_entity_poly.entity_id
_entity_poly.type
_entity_poly.pdbx_seq_one_letter_code
_entity_poly.pdbx_strand_id
1 'polypeptide(L)'
;HKLDMLDGLVDGTPPLATREQHARWVEVCTREFRELRQRSSAGQSTFLDAYGATNVGEFFAVATEQFFGRPVDMSHRHSDLYGVLREFYRQDPAMRVALCGGDASPHSSASDE
;
A
#
# COMPACT_ATOMS: atom_id res chain seq x y z
N HIS A 1 -15.98 18.84 2.50
CA HIS A 1 -15.98 17.79 1.46
C HIS A 1 -15.18 16.60 1.96
N LYS A 2 -15.55 15.33 1.70
CA LYS A 2 -14.87 14.15 2.29
C LYS A 2 -13.37 13.99 1.96
N LEU A 3 -12.82 14.85 1.09
CA LEU A 3 -11.38 14.96 0.81
C LEU A 3 -10.62 15.82 1.84
N ASP A 4 -11.31 16.68 2.58
CA ASP A 4 -10.73 17.44 3.70
C ASP A 4 -10.34 16.52 4.88
N MET A 5 -10.78 15.26 4.87
CA MET A 5 -10.33 14.23 5.81
C MET A 5 -8.96 13.67 5.44
N LEU A 6 -8.52 13.69 4.17
CA LEU A 6 -7.13 13.34 3.81
C LEU A 6 -6.14 14.42 4.25
N ASP A 7 -6.60 15.68 4.31
CA ASP A 7 -5.84 16.84 4.77
C ASP A 7 -5.69 16.89 6.31
N GLY A 8 -6.47 16.07 7.03
CA GLY A 8 -6.54 16.07 8.51
C GLY A 8 -6.43 14.71 9.20
N LEU A 9 -6.33 13.58 8.48
CA LEU A 9 -6.11 12.25 9.08
C LEU A 9 -4.62 11.96 9.22
N VAL A 10 -4.07 12.37 10.36
CA VAL A 10 -3.74 11.48 11.47
C VAL A 10 -3.07 12.40 12.51
N ASP A 11 -3.67 12.49 13.68
CA ASP A 11 -3.13 13.12 14.89
C ASP A 11 -1.91 12.29 15.36
N GLY A 12 -0.80 12.42 14.62
CA GLY A 12 0.34 11.50 14.63
C GLY A 12 1.04 11.30 13.28
N THR A 13 0.66 12.05 12.24
CA THR A 13 1.34 12.03 10.94
C THR A 13 2.82 12.38 11.17
N PRO A 14 3.78 11.46 10.90
CA PRO A 14 5.17 11.88 10.75
C PRO A 14 5.15 12.95 9.65
N PRO A 15 5.78 14.11 9.84
CA PRO A 15 5.64 15.21 8.91
C PRO A 15 6.04 14.68 7.53
N LEU A 16 5.07 14.56 6.62
CA LEU A 16 5.37 14.42 5.21
C LEU A 16 6.29 15.62 4.93
N ALA A 17 7.56 15.32 4.64
CA ALA A 17 8.66 16.24 4.91
C ALA A 17 8.59 17.53 4.07
N THR A 18 7.72 17.54 3.06
CA THR A 18 7.52 18.62 2.11
C THR A 18 6.05 18.74 1.70
N ARG A 19 5.66 19.94 1.26
CA ARG A 19 4.32 20.23 0.74
C ARG A 19 4.00 19.42 -0.51
N GLU A 20 5.02 19.13 -1.30
CA GLU A 20 4.98 18.32 -2.51
C GLU A 20 4.60 16.87 -2.20
N GLN A 21 5.17 16.29 -1.14
CA GLN A 21 4.81 14.94 -0.69
C GLN A 21 3.37 14.86 -0.21
N HIS A 22 2.92 15.88 0.52
CA HIS A 22 1.53 15.98 0.94
C HIS A 22 0.57 16.10 -0.26
N ALA A 23 0.90 16.95 -1.23
CA ALA A 23 0.10 17.09 -2.45
C ALA A 23 0.01 15.78 -3.24
N ARG A 24 1.15 15.08 -3.41
CA ARG A 24 1.20 13.77 -4.06
C ARG A 24 0.40 12.71 -3.29
N TRP A 25 0.50 12.69 -1.97
CA TRP A 25 -0.28 11.79 -1.10
C TRP A 25 -1.78 11.97 -1.36
N VAL A 26 -2.26 13.22 -1.28
CA VAL A 26 -3.68 13.55 -1.49
C VAL A 26 -4.11 13.16 -2.90
N GLU A 27 -3.31 13.48 -3.92
CA GLU A 27 -3.61 13.16 -5.32
C GLU A 27 -3.75 11.64 -5.53
N VAL A 28 -2.74 10.87 -5.13
CA VAL A 28 -2.71 9.42 -5.32
C VAL A 28 -3.83 8.74 -4.53
N CYS A 29 -3.96 9.03 -3.23
CA CYS A 29 -5.02 8.42 -2.41
C CYS A 29 -6.42 8.76 -2.94
N THR A 30 -6.63 9.99 -3.42
CA THR A 30 -7.90 10.40 -4.02
C THR A 30 -8.21 9.63 -5.30
N ARG A 31 -7.22 9.47 -6.17
CA ARG A 31 -7.37 8.74 -7.43
C ARG A 31 -7.68 7.27 -7.17
N GLU A 32 -6.86 6.60 -6.37
CA GLU A 32 -7.00 5.17 -6.06
C GLU A 32 -8.32 4.87 -5.33
N PHE A 33 -8.74 5.72 -4.39
CA PHE A 33 -10.03 5.57 -3.71
C PHE A 33 -11.21 5.68 -4.68
N ARG A 34 -11.18 6.63 -5.62
CA ARG A 34 -12.23 6.78 -6.64
C ARG A 34 -12.29 5.57 -7.56
N GLU A 35 -11.14 5.08 -8.01
CA GLU A 35 -11.05 3.89 -8.86
C GLU A 35 -11.58 2.65 -8.13
N LEU A 36 -11.16 2.43 -6.88
CA LEU A 36 -11.65 1.34 -6.05
C LEU A 36 -13.17 1.40 -5.91
N ARG A 37 -13.71 2.58 -5.61
CA ARG A 37 -15.16 2.77 -5.46
C ARG A 37 -15.92 2.52 -6.75
N GLN A 38 -15.38 2.96 -7.89
CA GLN A 38 -16.00 2.70 -9.19
C GLN A 38 -16.01 1.19 -9.51
N ARG A 39 -14.87 0.51 -9.36
CA ARG A 39 -14.74 -0.93 -9.63
C ARG A 39 -15.60 -1.77 -8.68
N SER A 40 -15.61 -1.43 -7.39
CA SER A 40 -16.45 -2.07 -6.38
C SER A 40 -17.94 -1.89 -6.70
N SER A 41 -18.37 -0.69 -7.11
CA SER A 41 -19.76 -0.46 -7.51
C SER A 41 -20.17 -1.24 -8.77
N ALA A 42 -19.21 -1.58 -9.63
CA ALA A 42 -19.41 -2.43 -10.80
C ALA A 42 -19.31 -3.93 -10.48
N GLY A 43 -19.14 -4.32 -9.21
CA GLY A 43 -18.99 -5.71 -8.78
C GLY A 43 -17.69 -6.37 -9.24
N GLN A 44 -16.68 -5.58 -9.62
CA GLN A 44 -15.40 -6.09 -10.08
C GLN A 44 -14.50 -6.46 -8.90
N SER A 45 -13.83 -7.60 -9.00
CA SER A 45 -12.79 -7.98 -8.03
C SER A 45 -11.59 -7.05 -8.18
N THR A 46 -11.18 -6.44 -7.07
CA THR A 46 -10.03 -5.53 -6.96
C THR A 46 -8.98 -6.12 -6.03
N PHE A 47 -7.73 -5.64 -6.14
CA PHE A 47 -6.68 -6.05 -5.22
C PHE A 47 -6.90 -5.51 -3.80
N LEU A 48 -7.31 -4.25 -3.69
CA LEU A 48 -7.82 -3.70 -2.44
C LEU A 48 -9.24 -4.22 -2.21
N ASP A 49 -9.56 -4.63 -0.99
CA ASP A 49 -10.89 -5.11 -0.61
C ASP A 49 -11.95 -4.03 -0.90
N ALA A 50 -13.14 -4.46 -1.35
CA ALA A 50 -14.28 -3.60 -1.60
C ALA A 50 -14.71 -2.79 -0.35
N TYR A 51 -14.41 -3.29 0.85
CA TYR A 51 -14.60 -2.57 2.11
C TYR A 51 -13.84 -1.25 2.16
N GLY A 52 -12.67 -1.19 1.50
CA GLY A 52 -11.91 0.05 1.34
C GLY A 52 -12.64 1.13 0.54
N ALA A 53 -13.69 0.79 -0.22
CA ALA A 53 -14.50 1.77 -0.94
C ALA A 53 -15.52 2.52 -0.07
N THR A 54 -15.74 2.10 1.18
CA THR A 54 -16.78 2.65 2.06
C THR A 54 -16.50 4.08 2.49
N ASN A 55 -15.30 4.35 2.97
CA ASN A 55 -14.84 5.68 3.34
C ASN A 55 -13.31 5.73 3.29
N VAL A 56 -12.74 6.94 3.44
CA VAL A 56 -11.29 7.16 3.36
C VAL A 56 -10.52 6.44 4.48
N GLY A 57 -11.10 6.31 5.66
CA GLY A 57 -10.50 5.57 6.78
C GLY A 57 -10.37 4.07 6.46
N GLU A 58 -11.43 3.45 5.94
CA GLU A 58 -11.38 2.05 5.51
C GLU A 58 -10.42 1.84 4.35
N PHE A 59 -10.39 2.78 3.39
CA PHE A 59 -9.42 2.75 2.31
C PHE A 59 -7.99 2.69 2.86
N PHE A 60 -7.66 3.55 3.82
CA PHE A 60 -6.34 3.61 4.43
C PHE A 60 -6.02 2.33 5.22
N ALA A 61 -6.98 1.80 5.98
CA ALA A 61 -6.81 0.55 6.72
C ALA A 61 -6.52 -0.63 5.77
N VAL A 62 -7.33 -0.79 4.72
CA VAL A 62 -7.15 -1.85 3.71
C VAL A 62 -5.84 -1.67 2.94
N ALA A 63 -5.50 -0.44 2.55
CA ALA A 63 -4.23 -0.16 1.87
C ALA A 63 -3.02 -0.47 2.75
N THR A 64 -3.10 -0.17 4.05
CA THR A 64 -2.05 -0.49 5.03
C THR A 64 -1.92 -2.00 5.23
N GLU A 65 -3.04 -2.72 5.32
CA GLU A 65 -3.03 -4.17 5.42
C GLU A 65 -2.33 -4.80 4.19
N GLN A 66 -2.69 -4.38 2.98
CA GLN A 66 -2.05 -4.88 1.77
C GLN A 66 -0.58 -4.47 1.66
N PHE A 67 -0.22 -3.28 2.15
CA PHE A 67 1.17 -2.81 2.17
C PHE A 67 2.07 -3.69 3.03
N PHE A 68 1.61 -4.17 4.18
CA PHE A 68 2.41 -5.06 5.03
C PHE A 68 2.22 -6.55 4.71
N GLY A 69 1.02 -6.96 4.32
CA GLY A 69 0.68 -8.36 4.05
C GLY A 69 1.09 -8.82 2.65
N ARG A 70 0.96 -7.97 1.63
CA ARG A 70 1.25 -8.30 0.22
C ARG A 70 2.02 -7.18 -0.50
N PRO A 71 3.17 -6.75 0.05
CA PRO A 71 3.90 -5.58 -0.46
C PRO A 71 4.37 -5.72 -1.91
N VAL A 72 4.82 -6.92 -2.30
CA VAL A 72 5.32 -7.16 -3.67
C VAL A 72 4.18 -7.00 -4.68
N ASP A 73 3.05 -7.68 -4.45
CA ASP A 73 1.86 -7.54 -5.31
C ASP A 73 1.38 -6.09 -5.39
N MET A 74 1.34 -5.39 -4.26
CA MET A 74 0.92 -4.00 -4.20
C MET A 74 1.86 -3.09 -4.99
N SER A 75 3.18 -3.30 -4.90
CA SER A 75 4.16 -2.52 -5.65
C SER A 75 4.01 -2.66 -7.18
N HIS A 76 3.53 -3.82 -7.66
CA HIS A 76 3.29 -4.07 -9.08
C HIS A 76 1.94 -3.54 -9.56
N ARG A 77 0.88 -3.68 -8.74
CA ARG A 77 -0.50 -3.35 -9.14
C ARG A 77 -0.88 -1.89 -8.84
N HIS A 78 -0.33 -1.34 -7.77
CA HIS A 78 -0.62 0.00 -7.25
C HIS A 78 0.69 0.70 -6.89
N SER A 79 1.60 0.84 -7.86
CA SER A 79 2.96 1.37 -7.65
C SER A 79 2.98 2.76 -7.02
N ASP A 80 2.07 3.64 -7.45
CA ASP A 80 1.96 5.00 -6.91
C ASP A 80 1.49 4.98 -5.46
N LEU A 81 0.47 4.17 -5.15
CA LEU A 81 -0.07 4.02 -3.79
C LEU A 81 0.98 3.41 -2.85
N TYR A 82 1.71 2.40 -3.32
CA TYR A 82 2.83 1.82 -2.60
C TYR A 82 3.92 2.86 -2.33
N GLY A 83 4.25 3.70 -3.31
CA GLY A 83 5.24 4.77 -3.19
C GLY A 83 4.89 5.76 -2.08
N VAL A 84 3.66 6.27 -2.07
CA VAL A 84 3.22 7.23 -1.05
C VAL A 84 3.13 6.61 0.35
N LEU A 85 2.73 5.32 0.46
CA LEU A 85 2.73 4.58 1.73
C LEU A 85 4.15 4.27 2.23
N ARG A 86 5.08 3.95 1.33
CA ARG A 86 6.51 3.79 1.64
C ARG A 86 7.11 5.07 2.20
N GLU A 87 6.78 6.22 1.59
CA GLU A 87 7.21 7.52 2.08
C GLU A 87 6.60 7.85 3.46
N PHE A 88 5.31 7.54 3.65
CA PHE A 88 4.59 7.75 4.91
C PHE A 88 5.15 6.89 6.06
N TYR A 89 5.29 5.57 5.84
CA TYR A 89 5.79 4.64 6.86
C TYR A 89 7.32 4.62 6.97
N ARG A 90 8.04 5.24 6.02
CA ARG A 90 9.51 5.17 5.87
C ARG A 90 10.04 3.74 5.88
N GLN A 91 9.26 2.82 5.34
CA GLN A 91 9.55 1.39 5.30
C GLN A 91 9.33 0.84 3.90
N ASP A 92 10.09 -0.20 3.55
CA ASP A 92 9.97 -0.88 2.26
C ASP A 92 9.81 -2.39 2.47
N PRO A 93 8.59 -2.87 2.79
CA PRO A 93 8.37 -4.29 3.03
C PRO A 93 8.61 -5.15 1.78
N ALA A 94 8.38 -4.62 0.56
CA ALA A 94 8.63 -5.35 -0.68
C ALA A 94 10.12 -5.66 -0.83
N MET A 95 10.99 -4.68 -0.56
CA MET A 95 12.43 -4.88 -0.58
C MET A 95 12.88 -5.90 0.48
N ARG A 96 12.29 -5.89 1.69
CA ARG A 96 12.61 -6.90 2.72
C ARG A 96 12.23 -8.31 2.30
N VAL A 97 11.04 -8.48 1.70
CA VAL A 97 10.58 -9.79 1.19
C VAL A 97 11.46 -10.27 0.04
N ALA A 98 11.84 -9.37 -0.88
CA ALA A 98 12.75 -9.71 -1.98
C ALA A 98 14.14 -10.15 -1.49
N LEU A 99 14.65 -9.53 -0.42
CA LEU A 99 15.94 -9.89 0.19
C LEU A 99 15.88 -11.22 0.96
N CYS A 100 14.77 -11.55 1.62
CA CYS A 100 14.60 -12.84 2.32
C CYS A 100 14.17 -14.00 1.40
N GLY A 101 13.58 -13.69 0.23
CA GLY A 101 13.18 -14.70 -0.77
C GLY A 101 14.30 -15.19 -1.67
N GLY A 102 15.52 -14.65 -1.53
CA GLY A 102 16.69 -14.97 -2.36
C GLY A 102 17.58 -16.11 -1.86
N ASP A 103 17.38 -16.62 -0.64
CA ASP A 103 18.23 -17.67 -0.04
C ASP A 103 17.45 -18.98 0.19
N ALA A 104 16.85 -19.51 -0.87
CA ALA A 104 16.53 -20.93 -0.96
C ALA A 104 17.55 -21.61 -1.88
N SER A 105 18.81 -21.71 -1.43
CA SER A 105 19.79 -22.60 -2.05
C SER A 105 19.43 -24.06 -1.74
N PRO A 106 19.20 -24.94 -2.74
CA PRO A 106 19.03 -26.37 -2.52
C PRO A 106 20.34 -27.10 -2.86
N HIS A 107 21.32 -27.09 -1.96
CA HIS A 107 22.56 -27.88 -2.11
C HIS A 107 23.10 -28.20 -0.70
N SER A 108 23.39 -29.42 -0.29
CA SER A 108 23.39 -30.73 -0.94
C SER A 108 23.33 -31.78 0.16
N SER A 109 22.59 -32.86 -0.09
CA SER A 109 22.80 -34.14 0.59
C SER A 109 24.25 -34.60 0.36
N ALA A 110 24.99 -34.80 1.45
CA ALA A 110 26.13 -35.70 1.51
C ALA A 110 25.78 -36.68 2.64
N SER A 111 25.11 -37.80 2.30
CA SER A 111 25.76 -39.09 2.04
C SER A 111 26.68 -39.51 3.17
N ASP A 112 26.12 -40.34 4.05
CA ASP A 112 26.77 -41.47 4.73
C ASP A 112 28.02 -41.98 3.98
N GLU A 113 29.16 -42.01 4.68
CA GLU A 113 30.02 -43.21 4.80
C GLU A 113 30.87 -43.11 6.08
#